data_AF-A0A6I3DZK1-F1
#
_entry.id   AF-A0A6I3DZK1-F1
#
_cell.length_a   1.000
_cell.length_b   1.000
_cell.length_c   1.000
_cell.angle_alpha   90.00
_cell.angle_beta   90.00
_cell.angle_gamma   90.00
#
_symmetry.space_group_name_H-M   'P 1'
#
loop_
_entity.id
_entity.type
_entity.pdbx_description
1 polymer ?
#
loop_
_entity_poly.entity_id
_entity_poly.type
_entity_poly.pdbx_seq_one_letter_code
_entity_poly.pdbx_strand_id
1 'polypeptide(L)'
;MRSLLFVFGSAIGAPLRFLIVRLFQSKSQFFTGVLVVNVVGSFLLPIFLVSDQSNSAFLGMGFCGAFTTWSALALELDQELTQGEKRKFLANLGLNLFLGFGAAALGASF
;
A
#
# COMPACT_ATOMS: atom_id res chain seq x y z
N MET A 1 6.48 -5.91 24.37
CA MET A 1 7.22 -6.56 23.25
C MET A 1 6.50 -6.40 21.91
N ARG A 2 5.19 -6.69 21.81
CA ARG A 2 4.38 -6.49 20.58
C ARG A 2 4.46 -5.09 19.97
N SER A 3 4.40 -4.03 20.80
CA SER A 3 4.53 -2.65 20.33
C SER A 3 5.89 -2.34 19.70
N LEU A 4 6.97 -2.99 20.16
CA LEU A 4 8.30 -2.83 19.55
C LEU A 4 8.36 -3.44 18.15
N LEU A 5 7.72 -4.60 17.96
CA LEU A 5 7.62 -5.25 16.65
C LEU A 5 6.80 -4.42 15.67
N PHE A 6 5.70 -3.84 16.14
CA PHE A 6 4.92 -2.88 15.35
C PHE A 6 5.77 -1.67 14.94
N VAL A 7 6.46 -1.02 15.90
CA VAL A 7 7.34 0.12 15.61
C VAL A 7 8.45 -0.28 14.63
N PHE A 8 9.04 -1.46 14.79
CA PHE A 8 10.09 -1.96 13.91
C PHE A 8 9.58 -2.21 12.49
N GLY A 9 8.42 -2.86 12.34
CA GLY A 9 7.75 -3.01 11.05
C GLY A 9 7.49 -1.67 10.39
N SER A 10 6.93 -0.71 11.14
CA SER A 10 6.66 0.65 10.66
C SER A 10 7.92 1.39 10.22
N ALA A 11 9.02 1.23 10.97
CA ALA A 11 10.31 1.84 10.68
C ALA A 11 10.93 1.34 9.36
N ILE A 12 10.56 0.14 8.90
CA ILE A 12 10.96 -0.41 7.60
C ILE A 12 9.95 -0.02 6.50
N GLY A 13 8.65 -0.13 6.79
CA GLY A 13 7.59 0.11 5.81
C GLY A 13 7.59 1.53 5.24
N ALA A 14 7.73 2.55 6.11
CA ALA A 14 7.70 3.95 5.67
C ALA A 14 8.86 4.34 4.73
N PRO A 15 10.14 4.04 5.03
CA PRO A 15 11.24 4.30 4.11
C PRO A 15 11.10 3.54 2.79
N LEU A 16 10.66 2.27 2.83
CA LEU A 16 10.50 1.48 1.61
C LEU A 16 9.40 2.06 0.71
N ARG A 17 8.28 2.49 1.30
CA ARG A 17 7.23 3.25 0.60
C ARG A 17 7.81 4.49 -0.06
N PHE A 18 8.58 5.28 0.68
CA PHE A 18 9.22 6.50 0.15
C PHE A 18 10.11 6.19 -1.06
N LEU A 19 10.96 5.16 -0.97
CA LEU A 19 11.83 4.75 -2.07
C LEU A 19 11.03 4.31 -3.30
N ILE A 20 10.03 3.44 -3.14
CA ILE A 20 9.20 2.95 -4.25
C ILE A 20 8.43 4.11 -4.89
N VAL A 21 7.76 4.96 -4.11
CA VAL A 21 7.05 6.12 -4.65
C VAL A 21 7.99 7.00 -5.46
N ARG A 22 9.21 7.26 -4.95
CA ARG A 22 10.20 8.07 -5.65
C ARG A 22 10.74 7.43 -6.94
N LEU A 23 10.93 6.11 -6.97
CA LEU A 23 11.38 5.38 -8.17
C LEU A 23 10.36 5.48 -9.31
N PHE A 24 9.07 5.57 -8.99
CA PHE A 24 7.99 5.69 -9.96
C PHE A 24 7.64 7.13 -10.34
N GLN A 25 8.14 8.16 -9.63
CA GLN A 25 7.92 9.57 -9.99
C GLN A 25 8.38 9.92 -11.42
N SER A 26 9.38 9.21 -11.95
CA SER A 26 9.90 9.42 -13.32
C SER A 26 9.22 8.55 -14.38
N LYS A 27 8.37 7.59 -14.01
CA LYS A 27 7.87 6.56 -14.92
C LYS A 27 6.34 6.57 -15.01
N SER A 28 5.83 6.97 -16.18
CA SER A 28 4.43 6.86 -16.64
C SER A 28 3.35 7.51 -15.77
N GLN A 29 2.42 8.23 -16.42
CA GLN A 29 1.27 8.82 -15.72
C GLN A 29 0.27 7.78 -15.18
N PHE A 30 0.32 6.52 -15.61
CA PHE A 30 -0.75 5.56 -15.31
C PHE A 30 -0.44 4.58 -14.16
N PHE A 31 0.83 4.30 -13.88
CA PHE A 31 1.25 3.40 -12.80
C PHE A 31 1.99 4.19 -11.73
N THR A 32 1.25 4.65 -10.72
CA THR A 32 1.84 5.41 -9.62
C THR A 32 2.53 4.49 -8.64
N GLY A 33 3.57 5.00 -7.99
CA GLY A 33 4.22 4.26 -6.91
C GLY A 33 3.27 4.00 -5.73
N VAL A 34 2.24 4.84 -5.54
CA VAL A 34 1.18 4.64 -4.55
C VAL A 34 0.35 3.38 -4.85
N LEU A 35 -0.04 3.17 -6.11
CA LEU A 35 -0.73 1.94 -6.51
C LEU A 35 0.11 0.69 -6.20
N VAL A 36 1.42 0.73 -6.51
CA VAL A 36 2.32 -0.40 -6.26
C VAL A 36 2.40 -0.74 -4.78
N VAL A 37 2.67 0.25 -3.92
CA VAL A 37 2.80 0.00 -2.48
C VAL A 37 1.49 -0.45 -1.85
N ASN A 38 0.34 0.09 -2.30
CA ASN A 38 -0.97 -0.31 -1.80
C ASN A 38 -1.32 -1.75 -2.18
N VAL A 39 -1.09 -2.14 -3.43
CA VAL A 39 -1.38 -3.50 -3.92
C VAL A 39 -0.46 -4.53 -3.27
N VAL A 40 0.85 -4.27 -3.23
CA VAL A 40 1.83 -5.17 -2.60
C VAL A 40 1.58 -5.28 -1.10
N GLY A 41 1.33 -4.16 -0.42
CA GLY A 41 1.02 -4.19 1.02
C GLY A 41 -0.29 -4.91 1.33
N SER A 42 -1.30 -4.77 0.47
CA SER A 42 -2.57 -5.50 0.60
C SER A 42 -2.39 -7.00 0.44
N PHE A 43 -1.50 -7.44 -0.46
CA PHE A 43 -1.13 -8.86 -0.60
C PHE A 43 -0.42 -9.39 0.65
N LEU A 44 0.53 -8.62 1.19
CA LEU A 44 1.37 -9.07 2.31
C LEU A 44 0.63 -9.13 3.64
N LEU A 45 -0.31 -8.21 3.89
CA LEU A 45 -0.96 -8.11 5.20
C LEU A 45 -1.66 -9.41 5.62
N PRO A 46 -2.52 -10.05 4.81
CA PRO A 46 -3.13 -11.33 5.16
C PRO A 46 -2.11 -12.45 5.41
N ILE A 47 -1.00 -12.50 4.67
CA ILE A 47 0.07 -13.49 4.88
C ILE A 47 0.64 -13.36 6.30
N PHE A 48 0.89 -12.13 6.76
CA PHE A 48 1.35 -11.88 8.13
C PHE A 48 0.29 -12.20 9.19
N LEU A 49 -1.00 -12.14 8.86
CA LEU A 49 -2.11 -12.38 9.79
C LEU A 49 -2.51 -13.85 9.87
N VAL A 50 -2.44 -14.59 8.76
CA VAL A 50 -2.79 -16.02 8.67
C VAL A 50 -1.67 -16.88 9.25
N SER A 51 -0.41 -16.47 9.07
CA SER A 51 0.74 -17.29 9.47
C SER A 51 0.88 -17.51 10.98
N ASP A 52 0.35 -16.64 11.86
CA ASP A 52 0.31 -16.90 13.31
C ASP A 52 -0.46 -15.81 14.09
N GLN A 53 -1.21 -16.16 15.15
CA GLN A 53 -1.75 -15.18 16.13
C GLN A 53 -0.66 -14.64 17.08
N SER A 54 0.60 -14.70 16.67
CA SER A 54 1.76 -14.41 17.51
C SER A 54 2.33 -13.01 17.24
N ASN A 55 3.64 -12.87 17.41
CA ASN A 55 4.38 -11.62 17.35
C ASN A 55 4.57 -11.11 15.91
N SER A 56 4.53 -12.00 14.91
CA SER A 56 4.65 -11.66 13.48
C SER A 56 3.52 -10.77 12.97
N ALA A 57 2.29 -10.98 13.46
CA ALA A 57 1.13 -10.16 13.11
C ALA A 57 1.34 -8.68 13.45
N PHE A 58 1.98 -8.36 14.58
CA PHE A 58 2.27 -6.97 14.96
C PHE A 58 3.33 -6.33 14.07
N LEU A 59 4.36 -7.10 13.68
CA LEU A 59 5.36 -6.64 12.73
C LEU A 59 4.72 -6.39 11.36
N GLY A 60 3.88 -7.32 10.89
CA GLY A 60 3.13 -7.19 9.64
C GLY A 60 2.18 -6.00 9.62
N MET A 61 1.42 -5.78 10.70
CA MET A 61 0.54 -4.61 10.84
C MET A 61 1.33 -3.31 10.82
N GLY A 62 2.46 -3.22 11.52
CA GLY A 62 3.32 -2.04 11.49
C GLY A 62 3.90 -1.79 10.10
N PHE A 63 4.49 -2.82 9.49
CA PHE A 63 5.05 -2.75 8.15
C PHE A 63 4.00 -2.35 7.11
N CYS A 64 2.92 -3.12 6.97
CA CYS A 64 1.90 -2.87 5.96
C CYS A 64 1.15 -1.55 6.21
N GLY A 65 0.94 -1.17 7.48
CA GLY A 65 0.32 0.10 7.84
C GLY A 65 1.17 1.33 7.48
N ALA A 66 2.50 1.24 7.57
CA ALA A 66 3.40 2.31 7.17
C ALA A 66 3.77 2.26 5.67
N PHE A 67 3.69 1.09 5.06
CA PHE A 67 4.02 0.83 3.66
C PHE A 67 2.88 1.19 2.69
N THR A 68 1.63 0.91 3.07
CA THR A 68 0.44 1.34 2.32
C THR A 68 0.05 2.78 2.70
N THR A 69 -0.75 3.46 1.89
CA THR A 69 -1.15 4.84 2.16
C THR A 69 -2.46 5.23 1.46
N TRP A 70 -3.42 5.68 2.27
CA TRP A 70 -4.64 6.34 1.78
C TRP A 70 -4.43 7.84 1.55
N SER A 71 -3.62 8.50 2.40
CA SER A 71 -3.39 9.94 2.31
C SER A 71 -2.66 10.35 1.03
N ALA A 72 -1.67 9.57 0.57
CA ALA A 72 -1.00 9.86 -0.70
C ALA A 72 -1.91 9.58 -1.90
N LEU A 73 -2.74 8.52 -1.84
CA LEU A 73 -3.75 8.25 -2.87
C LEU A 73 -4.74 9.41 -2.97
N ALA A 74 -5.23 9.94 -1.84
CA ALA A 74 -6.12 11.09 -1.83
C ALA A 74 -5.49 12.32 -2.50
N LEU A 75 -4.20 12.58 -2.28
CA LEU A 75 -3.47 13.66 -2.95
C LEU A 75 -3.35 13.44 -4.47
N GLU A 76 -3.06 12.21 -4.92
CA GLU A 76 -3.03 11.89 -6.36
C GLU A 76 -4.41 12.11 -7.01
N LEU A 77 -5.47 11.62 -6.36
CA LEU A 77 -6.84 11.76 -6.83
C LEU A 77 -7.31 13.23 -6.87
N ASP A 78 -6.96 14.02 -5.85
CA ASP A 78 -7.27 15.46 -5.81
C ASP A 78 -6.54 16.23 -6.92
N GLN A 79 -5.27 15.90 -7.18
CA GLN A 79 -4.51 16.45 -8.30
C GLN A 79 -5.14 16.11 -9.66
N GLU A 80 -5.54 14.86 -9.85
CA GLU A 80 -6.19 14.40 -11.09
C GLU A 80 -7.55 15.09 -11.31
N LEU A 81 -8.34 15.31 -10.25
CA LEU A 81 -9.58 16.08 -10.33
C LEU A 81 -9.33 17.54 -10.67
N THR A 82 -8.36 18.18 -10.01
CA THR A 82 -8.01 19.59 -10.23
C THR A 82 -7.48 19.84 -11.65
N GLN A 83 -6.79 18.86 -12.24
CA GLN A 83 -6.31 18.91 -13.62
C GLN A 83 -7.39 18.52 -14.65
N GLY A 84 -8.59 18.12 -14.21
CA GLY A 84 -9.68 17.69 -15.08
C GLY A 84 -9.50 16.29 -15.67
N GLU A 85 -8.52 15.50 -15.20
CA GLU A 85 -8.17 14.17 -15.69
C GLU A 85 -9.12 13.07 -15.15
N LYS A 86 -10.44 13.23 -15.36
CA LYS A 86 -11.48 12.32 -14.79
C LYS A 86 -11.26 10.83 -15.10
N ARG A 87 -10.74 10.50 -16.28
CA ARG A 87 -10.44 9.10 -16.66
C ARG A 87 -9.34 8.50 -15.78
N LYS A 88 -8.31 9.29 -15.48
CA LYS A 88 -7.19 8.85 -14.65
C LYS A 88 -7.61 8.74 -13.19
N PHE A 89 -8.41 9.69 -12.69
CA PHE A 89 -9.07 9.59 -11.38
C PHE A 89 -9.83 8.27 -11.19
N LEU A 90 -10.74 7.96 -12.13
CA LEU A 90 -11.54 6.74 -12.05
C LEU A 90 -10.67 5.48 -12.15
N ALA A 91 -9.64 5.50 -13.01
CA ALA A 91 -8.72 4.40 -13.15
C ALA A 91 -7.86 4.20 -11.89
N ASN A 92 -7.26 5.26 -11.34
CA ASN A 92 -6.37 5.19 -10.18
C ASN A 92 -7.14 4.72 -8.93
N LEU A 93 -8.32 5.28 -8.68
CA LEU A 93 -9.21 4.84 -7.60
C LEU A 93 -9.65 3.39 -7.80
N GLY A 94 -10.13 3.06 -9.00
CA GLY A 94 -10.61 1.71 -9.33
C GLY A 94 -9.51 0.66 -9.17
N LEU A 95 -8.32 0.92 -9.70
CA LEU A 95 -7.17 0.01 -9.60
C LEU A 95 -6.76 -0.19 -8.14
N ASN A 96 -6.66 0.86 -7.33
CA ASN A 96 -6.32 0.72 -5.91
C ASN A 96 -7.34 -0.15 -5.16
N LEU A 97 -8.63 0.04 -5.41
CA LEU A 97 -9.69 -0.75 -4.77
C LEU A 97 -9.69 -2.20 -5.26
N PHE A 98 -9.85 -2.42 -6.58
CA PHE A 98 -10.02 -3.77 -7.13
C PHE A 98 -8.74 -4.60 -7.02
N LEU A 99 -7.58 -4.04 -7.35
CA LEU A 99 -6.32 -4.76 -7.19
C LEU A 99 -5.94 -4.90 -5.73
N GLY A 100 -6.25 -3.93 -4.87
CA GLY A 100 -6.02 -4.04 -3.43
C GLY A 100 -6.81 -5.18 -2.79
N PHE A 101 -8.13 -5.23 -3.03
CA PHE A 101 -8.97 -6.32 -2.55
C PHE A 101 -8.59 -7.67 -3.17
N GLY A 102 -8.32 -7.71 -4.48
CA GLY A 102 -7.88 -8.92 -5.17
C GLY A 102 -6.54 -9.43 -4.61
N ALA A 103 -5.59 -8.54 -4.38
CA ALA A 103 -4.31 -8.85 -3.77
C ALA A 103 -4.45 -9.38 -2.34
N ALA A 104 -5.30 -8.77 -1.52
CA ALA A 104 -5.58 -9.27 -0.17
C ALA A 104 -6.23 -10.66 -0.20
N ALA A 105 -7.19 -10.91 -1.09
CA ALA A 105 -7.82 -12.22 -1.23
C ALA A 105 -6.79 -13.29 -1.66
N LEU A 106 -5.91 -12.96 -2.61
CA LEU A 106 -4.82 -13.85 -3.03
C LEU A 106 -3.84 -14.09 -1.87
N GLY A 107 -3.43 -13.06 -1.15
CA GLY A 107 -2.53 -13.18 0.00
C GLY A 107 -3.10 -14.06 1.10
N ALA A 108 -4.41 -14.01 1.34
CA ALA A 108 -5.09 -14.85 2.33
C ALA A 108 -5.19 -16.33 1.95
N SER A 109 -4.87 -16.69 0.70
CA SER A 109 -4.86 -18.08 0.23
C SER A 109 -3.52 -18.80 0.42
N PHE A 110 -2.49 -18.08 0.86
CA PHE A 110 -1.17 -18.61 1.25
C PHE A 110 -1.09 -18.79 2.77
#